data_AF-C4L6T5-F1
#
_entry.id   AF-C4L6T5-F1
#
_cell.length_a   1.000
_cell.length_b   1.000
_cell.length_c   1.000
_cell.angle_alpha   90.00
_cell.angle_beta   90.00
_cell.angle_gamma   90.00
#
_symmetry.space_group_name_H-M   'P 1'
#
loop_
_entity.id
_entity.type
_entity.pdbx_description
1 polymer ?
#
loop_
_entity_poly.entity_id
_entity_poly.type
_entity_poly.pdbx_seq_one_letter_code
_entity_poly.pdbx_strand_id
1 'polypeptide(L)'
;MQRWLRITGLLILFSLFSYSTVEAALVVEPSSSIDVENPKNYVVGNEQMYIGGEDGYRTYQLSDGSLVHHVKGQATDVLDVSDDEQWVLTKQSSGLVTYDAKGMERHTLQEVKWEHMTISFNDDEIQARFLPGSSVAVILTESSDLVWYDVATNEVKKQVLISRNERYGPPNQQLRVSKHFIAVGEKAMIALYSHEGEMMSSIGIGDLIESFDVTNDGMVVMTTKSGALYEYKWNAKGTFSRELDITGAIMMSPNGTFFSNETSLYDFKTGKRIYSSVQPGRVVFTPDSTRFISIGKRIEIYDTSSLDKRIRSIAVNPELKRIETDTKVRPSLIVTRADGTKETITEGVTWTSTFPDRLAVEKGMFVGKQSGPVVVNATYEEHTTLFHVKVVPPPPLTDLEWLKAHKKSLDQHGTFDGADHKIGTLYAKVKAPAGKLLIDKKIATRGKYHHDFMYAATNRSKKVNEIVLSFWNYKRPNITESVVQRAFGKPIQTWTKKSKSFETIRGNKSWEKRSVGKIAAYRTKQKHTVWMYYDTSGKLRMFRLFESAPK
;
A
#
# COMPACT_ATOMS: atom_id res chain seq x y z
N MET A 1 51.39 -23.31 8.51
CA MET A 1 51.46 -23.29 9.99
C MET A 1 51.52 -21.81 10.38
N GLN A 2 50.81 -21.27 11.39
CA GLN A 2 49.89 -21.83 12.40
C GLN A 2 48.82 -20.78 12.80
N ARG A 3 47.71 -21.22 13.42
CA ARG A 3 46.71 -20.38 14.17
C ARG A 3 47.34 -19.93 15.51
N TRP A 4 46.85 -19.01 16.38
CA TRP A 4 45.50 -18.56 16.84
C TRP A 4 45.52 -17.02 17.12
N LEU A 5 44.46 -16.22 17.36
CA LEU A 5 42.99 -16.36 17.60
C LEU A 5 42.49 -16.38 19.08
N ARG A 6 42.15 -15.19 19.64
CA ARG A 6 41.12 -14.85 20.69
C ARG A 6 41.21 -13.32 20.98
N ILE A 7 40.22 -12.45 20.76
CA ILE A 7 38.81 -12.31 21.24
C ILE A 7 38.71 -11.95 22.74
N THR A 8 38.30 -10.68 23.03
CA THR A 8 37.23 -10.31 24.00
C THR A 8 36.90 -8.82 23.98
N GLY A 9 35.60 -8.48 23.86
CA GLY A 9 34.90 -7.33 24.45
C GLY A 9 35.13 -5.94 23.83
N LEU A 10 34.13 -5.08 23.57
CA LEU A 10 32.77 -4.98 24.12
C LEU A 10 31.79 -4.49 23.03
N LEU A 11 30.63 -5.16 22.88
CA LEU A 11 29.55 -4.69 22.02
C LEU A 11 28.69 -3.66 22.77
N ILE A 12 28.80 -2.39 22.42
CA ILE A 12 27.83 -1.37 22.85
C ILE A 12 26.61 -1.50 21.94
N LEU A 13 25.47 -1.93 22.49
CA LEU A 13 24.19 -1.80 21.82
C LEU A 13 23.84 -0.30 21.71
N PHE A 14 24.03 0.26 20.52
CA PHE A 14 23.19 1.39 20.11
C PHE A 14 21.89 0.83 19.54
N SER A 15 20.83 0.85 20.36
CA SER A 15 19.46 0.77 19.88
C SER A 15 19.09 2.10 19.19
N LEU A 16 19.73 2.38 18.06
CA LEU A 16 19.23 3.37 17.13
C LEU A 16 17.90 2.82 16.60
N PHE A 17 16.82 3.57 16.84
CA PHE A 17 15.58 3.40 16.10
C PHE A 17 15.89 3.66 14.64
N SER A 18 16.16 2.60 13.89
CA SER A 18 16.13 2.64 12.43
C SER A 18 14.68 2.80 12.01
N TYR A 19 14.23 4.06 11.99
CA TYR A 19 13.23 4.49 11.02
C TYR A 19 13.77 4.04 9.66
N SER A 20 13.20 2.94 9.16
CA SER A 20 13.38 2.58 7.77
C SER A 20 12.73 3.70 7.00
N THR A 21 13.54 4.53 6.35
CA THR A 21 13.07 5.52 5.40
C THR A 21 12.43 4.73 4.27
N VAL A 22 11.12 4.57 4.34
CA VAL A 22 10.30 4.11 3.22
C VAL A 22 10.61 5.10 2.09
N GLU A 23 11.16 4.59 1.00
CA GLU A 23 11.37 5.36 -0.21
C GLU A 23 10.00 5.91 -0.64
N ALA A 24 9.87 7.23 -0.74
CA ALA A 24 8.57 7.87 -0.89
C ALA A 24 7.88 7.43 -2.19
N ALA A 25 6.71 6.79 -2.11
CA ALA A 25 6.05 6.22 -3.29
C ALA A 25 5.40 7.27 -4.20
N LEU A 26 5.34 8.54 -3.75
CA LEU A 26 5.05 9.69 -4.59
C LEU A 26 6.25 10.64 -4.58
N VAL A 27 7.07 10.57 -5.63
CA VAL A 27 8.10 11.59 -5.89
C VAL A 27 7.40 12.86 -6.42
N VAL A 28 7.60 13.96 -5.69
CA VAL A 28 7.15 15.31 -6.00
C VAL A 28 8.40 16.19 -6.06
N GLU A 29 8.58 16.87 -7.20
CA GLU A 29 9.64 17.87 -7.39
C GLU A 29 9.06 19.26 -7.12
N PRO A 30 9.81 20.19 -6.48
CA PRO A 30 9.39 21.57 -6.33
C PRO A 30 9.40 22.30 -7.68
N SER A 31 8.41 23.16 -7.92
CA SER A 31 8.35 24.04 -9.09
C SER A 31 9.24 25.29 -8.92
N SER A 32 9.45 25.76 -7.68
CA SER A 32 10.43 26.79 -7.34
C SER A 32 10.90 26.68 -5.87
N SER A 33 11.87 27.50 -5.45
CA SER A 33 12.34 27.55 -4.06
C SER A 33 12.83 28.94 -3.66
N ILE A 34 12.60 29.34 -2.42
CA ILE A 34 13.12 30.58 -1.81
C ILE A 34 14.15 30.20 -0.74
N ASP A 35 15.34 30.79 -0.81
CA ASP A 35 16.46 30.54 0.11
C ASP A 35 16.32 31.32 1.43
N VAL A 36 15.27 31.00 2.18
CA VAL A 36 14.99 31.49 3.53
C VAL A 36 14.68 30.30 4.43
N GLU A 37 15.41 30.15 5.53
CA GLU A 37 15.21 29.07 6.50
C GLU A 37 14.18 29.45 7.56
N ASN A 38 13.17 28.59 7.74
CA ASN A 38 12.21 28.60 8.86
C ASN A 38 11.68 30.00 9.31
N PRO A 39 11.07 30.80 8.41
CA PRO A 39 10.49 32.09 8.76
C PRO A 39 9.36 31.95 9.80
N LYS A 40 9.36 32.84 10.81
CA LYS A 40 8.35 32.85 11.88
C LYS A 40 7.08 33.63 11.51
N ASN A 41 7.25 34.78 10.87
CA ASN A 41 6.16 35.59 10.33
C ASN A 41 6.15 35.48 8.81
N TYR A 42 5.03 35.05 8.24
CA TYR A 42 4.82 35.02 6.80
C TYR A 42 3.34 34.97 6.43
N VAL A 43 3.02 35.45 5.23
CA VAL A 43 1.71 35.33 4.56
C VAL A 43 1.95 34.83 3.14
N VAL A 44 1.06 33.97 2.66
CA VAL A 44 1.10 33.40 1.30
C VAL A 44 -0.10 33.92 0.53
N GLY A 45 0.17 34.74 -0.49
CA GLY A 45 -0.81 35.18 -1.47
C GLY A 45 -0.99 34.14 -2.59
N ASN A 46 -1.59 34.56 -3.70
CA ASN A 46 -1.78 33.72 -4.87
C ASN A 46 -0.51 33.60 -5.71
N GLU A 47 0.21 34.72 -5.91
CA GLU A 47 1.44 34.81 -6.70
C GLU A 47 2.69 35.09 -5.86
N GLN A 48 2.53 35.69 -4.68
CA GLN A 48 3.65 36.15 -3.86
C GLN A 48 3.62 35.59 -2.44
N MET A 49 4.81 35.40 -1.86
CA MET A 49 5.01 35.11 -0.43
C MET A 49 5.66 36.30 0.27
N TYR A 50 5.07 36.71 1.38
CA TYR A 50 5.46 37.86 2.17
C TYR A 50 6.06 37.35 3.48
N ILE A 51 7.27 37.79 3.82
CA ILE A 51 8.02 37.33 4.99
C ILE A 51 8.42 38.55 5.82
N GLY A 52 7.81 38.67 7.01
CA GLY A 52 8.11 39.74 7.97
C GLY A 52 9.38 39.48 8.79
N GLY A 53 9.81 40.49 9.55
CA GLY A 53 11.00 40.42 10.38
C GLY A 53 11.49 41.76 10.89
N GLU A 54 12.64 41.75 11.57
CA GLU A 54 13.24 42.92 12.23
C GLU A 54 13.66 44.03 11.25
N ASP A 55 14.08 43.66 10.02
CA ASP A 55 14.48 44.60 8.95
C ASP A 55 13.31 45.11 8.07
N GLY A 56 12.07 44.97 8.55
CA GLY A 56 10.86 45.06 7.73
C GLY A 56 10.57 43.75 6.96
N TYR A 57 9.73 43.82 5.91
CA TYR A 57 9.26 42.64 5.19
C TYR A 57 9.82 42.50 3.77
N ARG A 58 9.93 41.24 3.32
CA ARG A 58 10.41 40.84 1.99
C ARG A 58 9.29 40.11 1.25
N THR A 59 9.14 40.40 -0.04
CA THR A 59 8.13 39.77 -0.91
C THR A 59 8.83 38.98 -2.01
N TYR A 60 8.46 37.72 -2.18
CA TYR A 60 9.06 36.78 -3.12
C TYR A 60 8.01 36.25 -4.10
N GLN A 61 8.39 36.13 -5.37
CA GLN A 61 7.54 35.60 -6.42
C GLN A 61 7.50 34.07 -6.35
N LEU A 62 6.32 33.47 -6.20
CA LEU A 62 6.17 32.01 -6.03
C LEU A 62 6.51 31.21 -7.30
N SER A 63 6.50 31.83 -8.49
CA SER A 63 6.79 31.12 -9.75
C SER A 63 8.27 30.83 -9.99
N ASP A 64 9.19 31.58 -9.39
CA ASP A 64 10.64 31.41 -9.57
C ASP A 64 11.49 31.58 -8.30
N GLY A 65 10.88 31.99 -7.18
CA GLY A 65 11.55 32.24 -5.90
C GLY A 65 12.31 33.57 -5.83
N SER A 66 12.18 34.44 -6.84
CA SER A 66 12.89 35.72 -6.89
C SER A 66 12.35 36.73 -5.87
N LEU A 67 13.24 37.57 -5.33
CA LEU A 67 12.85 38.69 -4.46
C LEU A 67 12.26 39.82 -5.31
N VAL A 68 10.99 40.15 -5.10
CA VAL A 68 10.28 41.24 -5.77
C VAL A 68 10.55 42.56 -5.07
N HIS A 69 10.31 42.61 -3.76
CA HIS A 69 10.38 43.84 -2.95
C HIS A 69 10.98 43.57 -1.57
N HIS A 70 11.72 44.54 -1.03
CA HIS A 70 12.13 44.59 0.38
C HIS A 70 11.75 45.96 0.94
N VAL A 71 10.67 46.00 1.72
CA VAL A 71 10.29 47.18 2.49
C VAL A 71 11.16 47.20 3.74
N LYS A 72 12.10 48.14 3.78
CA LYS A 72 13.01 48.35 4.92
C LYS A 72 12.34 49.24 5.95
N GLY A 73 12.39 48.86 7.21
CA GLY A 73 11.75 49.62 8.28
C GLY A 73 12.06 49.07 9.66
N GLN A 74 11.17 49.34 10.60
CA GLN A 74 11.17 48.71 11.91
C GLN A 74 10.70 47.25 11.82
N ALA A 75 10.77 46.51 12.94
CA ALA A 75 10.20 45.18 13.05
C ALA A 75 8.74 45.19 12.55
N THR A 76 8.49 44.42 11.50
CA THR A 76 7.23 44.43 10.76
C THR A 76 6.71 43.00 10.64
N ASP A 77 5.64 42.71 11.35
CA ASP A 77 4.87 41.48 11.18
C ASP A 77 3.86 41.69 10.05
N VAL A 78 3.93 40.88 9.00
CA VAL A 78 2.88 40.83 7.98
C VAL A 78 1.70 40.09 8.60
N LEU A 79 0.54 40.74 8.67
CA LEU A 79 -0.67 40.14 9.25
C LEU A 79 -1.45 39.39 8.18
N ASP A 80 -1.73 40.07 7.06
CA ASP A 80 -2.45 39.51 5.91
C ASP A 80 -2.24 40.32 4.63
N VAL A 81 -2.66 39.76 3.49
CA VAL A 81 -2.60 40.37 2.16
C VAL A 81 -3.95 40.16 1.46
N SER A 82 -4.43 41.15 0.71
CA SER A 82 -5.71 41.03 -0.02
C SER A 82 -5.63 39.99 -1.15
N ASP A 83 -6.77 39.39 -1.52
CA ASP A 83 -6.84 38.33 -2.55
C ASP A 83 -6.24 38.74 -3.92
N ASP A 84 -6.26 40.05 -4.22
CA ASP A 84 -5.75 40.69 -5.43
C ASP A 84 -4.30 41.19 -5.30
N GLU A 85 -3.66 40.92 -4.16
CA GLU A 85 -2.31 41.33 -3.75
C GLU A 85 -2.06 42.86 -3.84
N GLN A 86 -3.13 43.68 -3.89
CA GLN A 86 -3.00 45.13 -3.96
C GLN A 86 -2.64 45.77 -2.61
N TRP A 87 -2.97 45.10 -1.50
CA TRP A 87 -2.82 45.63 -0.16
C TRP A 87 -2.13 44.64 0.77
N VAL A 88 -1.08 45.12 1.47
CA VAL A 88 -0.38 44.38 2.51
C VAL A 88 -0.65 45.08 3.85
N LEU A 89 -1.26 44.36 4.79
CA LEU A 89 -1.52 44.88 6.13
C LEU A 89 -0.48 44.32 7.11
N THR A 90 0.21 45.22 7.81
CA THR A 90 1.29 44.88 8.73
C THR A 90 1.07 45.47 10.11
N LYS A 91 1.71 44.86 11.12
CA LYS A 91 1.80 45.35 12.49
C LYS A 91 3.23 45.82 12.75
N GLN A 92 3.34 47.02 13.31
CA GLN A 92 4.59 47.66 13.72
C GLN A 92 4.43 48.25 15.13
N SER A 93 5.52 48.79 15.69
CA SER A 93 5.48 49.49 16.98
C SER A 93 4.58 50.75 16.94
N SER A 94 4.44 51.34 15.76
CA SER A 94 3.61 52.51 15.46
C SER A 94 2.19 52.17 14.99
N GLY A 95 1.64 51.03 15.40
CA GLY A 95 0.29 50.58 15.05
C GLY A 95 0.23 49.68 13.81
N LEU A 96 -0.92 49.70 13.13
CA LEU A 96 -1.12 48.98 11.87
C LEU A 96 -0.68 49.85 10.68
N VAL A 97 0.12 49.28 9.79
CA VAL A 97 0.65 49.99 8.62
C VAL A 97 0.24 49.25 7.34
N THR A 98 -0.39 49.98 6.43
CA THR A 98 -0.86 49.48 5.13
C THR A 98 0.12 49.88 4.04
N TYR A 99 0.56 48.91 3.24
CA TYR A 99 1.36 49.12 2.03
C TYR A 99 0.56 48.73 0.78
N ASP A 100 0.89 49.34 -0.35
CA ASP A 100 0.40 48.88 -1.65
C ASP A 100 1.26 47.74 -2.24
N ALA A 101 0.82 47.19 -3.37
CA ALA A 101 1.53 46.17 -4.14
C ALA A 101 3.01 46.50 -4.48
N LYS A 102 3.42 47.77 -4.44
CA LYS A 102 4.80 48.22 -4.72
C LYS A 102 5.63 48.40 -3.44
N GLY A 103 5.07 48.07 -2.28
CA GLY A 103 5.70 48.30 -0.98
C GLY A 103 5.74 49.78 -0.56
N MET A 104 4.90 50.65 -1.13
CA MET A 104 4.79 52.04 -0.68
C MET A 104 3.77 52.14 0.45
N GLU A 105 4.18 52.75 1.57
CA GLU A 105 3.27 53.03 2.69
C GLU A 105 2.12 53.93 2.23
N ARG A 106 0.90 53.57 2.62
CA ARG A 106 -0.32 54.32 2.32
C ARG A 106 -0.94 54.93 3.56
N HIS A 107 -1.10 54.13 4.61
CA HIS A 107 -1.81 54.52 5.83
C HIS A 107 -1.17 53.89 7.07
N THR A 108 -1.11 54.65 8.16
CA THR A 108 -0.71 54.19 9.49
C THR A 108 -1.85 54.48 10.47
N LEU A 109 -2.31 53.43 11.17
CA LEU A 109 -3.47 53.42 12.05
C LEU A 109 -3.04 52.99 13.46
N GLN A 110 -2.94 53.96 14.37
CA GLN A 110 -2.53 53.73 15.77
C GLN A 110 -3.73 53.56 16.70
N GLU A 111 -4.67 54.50 16.62
CA GLU A 111 -5.86 54.55 17.45
C GLU A 111 -7.03 55.12 16.63
N VAL A 112 -8.24 54.65 16.92
CA VAL A 112 -9.47 55.20 16.34
C VAL A 112 -10.49 55.47 17.44
N LYS A 113 -11.11 56.64 17.41
CA LYS A 113 -12.29 56.94 18.22
C LYS A 113 -13.52 56.38 17.53
N TRP A 114 -14.15 55.37 18.15
CA TRP A 114 -15.37 54.74 17.68
C TRP A 114 -16.47 54.92 18.72
N GLU A 115 -17.53 55.63 18.34
CA GLU A 115 -18.62 56.07 19.22
C GLU A 115 -18.13 56.76 20.51
N HIS A 116 -18.04 56.03 21.63
CA HIS A 116 -17.60 56.52 22.95
C HIS A 116 -16.32 55.82 23.44
N MET A 117 -15.74 54.96 22.61
CA MET A 117 -14.53 54.16 22.88
C MET A 117 -13.35 54.69 22.06
N THR A 118 -12.14 54.39 22.53
CA THR A 118 -10.92 54.51 21.72
C THR A 118 -10.36 53.12 21.54
N ILE A 119 -10.25 52.68 20.29
CA ILE A 119 -9.69 51.39 19.90
C ILE A 119 -8.20 51.60 19.67
N SER A 120 -7.37 50.88 20.41
CA SER A 120 -5.93 50.80 20.19
C SER A 120 -5.61 49.73 19.14
N PHE A 121 -4.61 50.00 18.30
CA PHE A 121 -3.97 49.01 17.44
C PHE A 121 -2.47 48.88 17.76
N ASN A 122 -2.06 49.40 18.92
CA ASN A 122 -0.68 49.31 19.41
C ASN A 122 -0.42 48.00 20.17
N ASP A 123 -1.48 47.31 20.61
CA ASP A 123 -1.48 46.04 21.36
C ASP A 123 -0.60 44.95 20.76
N ASP A 124 -0.06 44.07 21.61
CA ASP A 124 0.87 43.00 21.22
C ASP A 124 0.16 41.82 20.53
N GLU A 125 -1.07 41.48 20.94
CA GLU A 125 -1.86 40.37 20.36
C GLU A 125 -2.94 40.83 19.37
N ILE A 126 -2.53 41.25 18.17
CA ILE A 126 -3.45 41.58 17.07
C ILE A 126 -3.40 40.51 15.96
N GLN A 127 -4.56 40.06 15.49
CA GLN A 127 -4.70 39.30 14.24
C GLN A 127 -5.58 40.08 13.26
N ALA A 128 -5.24 40.08 11.98
CA ALA A 128 -6.09 40.69 10.95
C ALA A 128 -6.26 39.74 9.76
N ARG A 129 -7.40 39.80 9.07
CA ARG A 129 -7.68 39.06 7.84
C ARG A 129 -8.52 39.89 6.88
N PHE A 130 -8.17 39.92 5.59
CA PHE A 130 -9.00 40.56 4.57
C PHE A 130 -10.32 39.81 4.37
N LEU A 131 -11.40 40.55 4.11
CA LEU A 131 -12.63 39.98 3.57
C LEU A 131 -12.41 39.60 2.10
N PRO A 132 -12.97 38.47 1.62
CA PRO A 132 -12.66 37.98 0.28
C PRO A 132 -13.07 38.97 -0.81
N GLY A 133 -12.15 39.26 -1.73
CA GLY A 133 -12.35 40.21 -2.83
C GLY A 133 -12.58 41.67 -2.39
N SER A 134 -12.04 42.09 -1.25
CA SER A 134 -12.29 43.40 -0.64
C SER A 134 -11.01 44.06 -0.10
N SER A 135 -11.03 45.40 -0.01
CA SER A 135 -10.04 46.21 0.71
C SER A 135 -10.31 46.27 2.23
N VAL A 136 -11.41 45.67 2.71
CA VAL A 136 -11.77 45.67 4.13
C VAL A 136 -11.08 44.51 4.85
N ALA A 137 -10.23 44.83 5.81
CA ALA A 137 -9.67 43.89 6.77
C ALA A 137 -10.53 43.83 8.04
N VAL A 138 -10.76 42.63 8.55
CA VAL A 138 -11.28 42.38 9.89
C VAL A 138 -10.10 42.19 10.82
N ILE A 139 -10.04 43.00 11.86
CA ILE A 139 -8.99 43.00 12.88
C ILE A 139 -9.61 42.47 14.18
N LEU A 140 -8.96 41.50 14.80
CA LEU A 140 -9.24 40.99 16.13
C LEU A 140 -8.20 41.58 17.10
N THR A 141 -8.64 42.42 18.02
CA THR A 141 -7.79 43.09 19.03
C THR A 141 -7.61 42.22 20.28
N GLU A 142 -6.69 42.62 21.17
CA GLU A 142 -6.53 42.02 22.50
C GLU A 142 -7.77 42.27 23.37
N SER A 143 -8.36 43.48 23.28
CA SER A 143 -9.61 43.90 23.94
C SER A 143 -10.87 43.11 23.54
N SER A 144 -10.73 42.10 22.67
CA SER A 144 -11.85 41.29 22.14
C SER A 144 -12.83 42.09 21.28
N ASP A 145 -12.33 43.06 20.53
CA ASP A 145 -13.07 43.73 19.48
C ASP A 145 -12.78 43.08 18.12
N LEU A 146 -13.84 42.85 17.33
CA LEU A 146 -13.73 42.71 15.88
C LEU A 146 -13.92 44.09 15.26
N VAL A 147 -12.98 44.53 14.42
CA VAL A 147 -12.97 45.86 13.81
C VAL A 147 -12.80 45.74 12.30
N TRP A 148 -13.69 46.34 11.54
CA TRP A 148 -13.65 46.36 10.08
C TRP A 148 -12.97 47.65 9.64
N TYR A 149 -11.78 47.53 9.07
CA TYR A 149 -10.95 48.64 8.59
C TYR A 149 -10.80 48.54 7.07
N ASP A 150 -11.31 49.54 6.36
CA ASP A 150 -11.14 49.66 4.91
C ASP A 150 -9.81 50.34 4.61
N VAL A 151 -8.84 49.54 4.14
CA VAL A 151 -7.48 50.01 3.91
C VAL A 151 -7.36 50.94 2.70
N ALA A 152 -8.36 50.95 1.81
CA ALA A 152 -8.38 51.81 0.63
C ALA A 152 -8.93 53.21 0.91
N THR A 153 -9.84 53.35 1.89
CA THR A 153 -10.36 54.66 2.32
C THR A 153 -9.72 55.17 3.61
N ASN A 154 -8.93 54.33 4.31
CA ASN A 154 -8.41 54.59 5.65
C ASN A 154 -9.52 54.90 6.68
N GLU A 155 -10.59 54.08 6.67
CA GLU A 155 -11.74 54.26 7.58
C GLU A 155 -12.08 52.96 8.30
N VAL A 156 -12.29 53.04 9.62
CA VAL A 156 -13.02 51.99 10.34
C VAL A 156 -14.50 52.11 9.97
N LYS A 157 -15.07 51.01 9.47
CA LYS A 157 -16.47 50.91 9.02
C LYS A 157 -17.39 50.35 10.10
N LYS A 158 -16.85 49.52 11.01
CA LYS A 158 -17.60 48.86 12.09
C LYS A 158 -16.66 48.40 13.21
N GLN A 159 -17.17 48.37 14.43
CA GLN A 159 -16.64 47.55 15.52
C GLN A 159 -17.78 46.69 16.10
N VAL A 160 -17.43 45.49 16.59
CA VAL A 160 -18.28 44.56 17.32
C VAL A 160 -17.49 43.99 18.48
N LEU A 161 -17.94 44.23 19.71
CA LEU A 161 -17.39 43.57 20.89
C LEU A 161 -17.81 42.10 20.87
N ILE A 162 -16.85 41.19 20.98
CA ILE A 162 -17.10 39.75 21.06
C ILE A 162 -16.86 39.24 22.48
N SER A 163 -17.73 38.34 22.96
CA SER A 163 -17.57 37.74 24.28
C SER A 163 -16.55 36.59 24.20
N ARG A 164 -15.39 36.76 24.84
CA ARG A 164 -14.41 35.68 25.06
C ARG A 164 -14.59 35.03 26.43
N ASN A 165 -14.30 33.74 26.53
CA ASN A 165 -14.19 33.02 27.80
C ASN A 165 -12.72 33.00 28.27
N GLU A 166 -12.32 34.06 28.99
CA GLU A 166 -10.96 34.28 29.53
C GLU A 166 -10.39 33.10 30.35
N ARG A 167 -11.23 32.17 30.82
CA ARG A 167 -10.79 31.01 31.62
C ARG A 167 -9.79 30.11 30.87
N TYR A 168 -9.78 30.14 29.54
CA TYR A 168 -8.83 29.38 28.72
C TYR A 168 -8.29 30.26 27.59
N GLY A 169 -7.01 30.65 27.68
CA GLY A 169 -6.33 31.45 26.64
C GLY A 169 -6.37 30.78 25.24
N PRO A 170 -6.01 31.52 24.17
CA PRO A 170 -6.40 31.17 22.80
C PRO A 170 -5.83 29.86 22.23
N PRO A 171 -6.45 29.28 21.18
CA PRO A 171 -5.88 28.23 20.34
C PRO A 171 -4.77 28.78 19.41
N ASN A 172 -4.06 27.91 18.70
CA ASN A 172 -2.90 28.28 17.88
C ASN A 172 -3.22 29.28 16.73
N GLN A 173 -4.49 29.42 16.37
CA GLN A 173 -5.01 30.31 15.34
C GLN A 173 -6.34 30.87 15.88
N GLN A 174 -6.55 32.19 15.93
CA GLN A 174 -7.76 32.77 16.53
C GLN A 174 -8.73 33.28 15.45
N LEU A 175 -8.24 34.01 14.46
CA LEU A 175 -9.06 34.62 13.42
C LEU A 175 -8.93 33.88 12.08
N ARG A 176 -10.07 33.53 11.48
CA ARG A 176 -10.17 32.97 10.12
C ARG A 176 -11.33 33.61 9.35
N VAL A 177 -11.21 33.68 8.04
CA VAL A 177 -12.24 34.24 7.16
C VAL A 177 -12.48 33.27 6.00
N SER A 178 -13.74 32.99 5.72
CA SER A 178 -14.20 32.24 4.56
C SER A 178 -15.06 33.15 3.67
N LYS A 179 -15.53 32.64 2.52
CA LYS A 179 -16.48 33.35 1.64
C LYS A 179 -17.90 33.51 2.23
N HIS A 180 -18.14 32.98 3.43
CA HIS A 180 -19.46 32.96 4.06
C HIS A 180 -19.50 33.57 5.47
N PHE A 181 -18.37 33.58 6.19
CA PHE A 181 -18.30 34.03 7.58
C PHE A 181 -16.87 34.35 8.01
N ILE A 182 -16.77 35.11 9.10
CA ILE A 182 -15.59 35.25 9.95
C ILE A 182 -15.72 34.22 11.07
N ALA A 183 -14.67 33.45 11.34
CA ALA A 183 -14.60 32.51 12.43
C ALA A 183 -13.58 33.01 13.48
N VAL A 184 -14.02 33.08 14.74
CA VAL A 184 -13.17 33.41 15.89
C VAL A 184 -13.12 32.20 16.82
N GLY A 185 -11.93 31.63 17.02
CA GLY A 185 -11.71 30.44 17.84
C GLY A 185 -11.17 30.74 19.22
N GLU A 186 -11.79 30.08 20.20
CA GLU A 186 -11.34 29.95 21.59
C GLU A 186 -11.04 28.48 21.89
N LYS A 187 -10.35 28.18 22.99
CA LYS A 187 -10.02 26.78 23.32
C LYS A 187 -11.24 25.88 23.56
N ALA A 188 -12.42 26.43 23.85
CA ALA A 188 -13.64 25.64 24.11
C ALA A 188 -14.72 25.76 23.01
N MET A 189 -14.63 26.77 22.14
CA MET A 189 -15.64 27.02 21.10
C MET A 189 -15.09 27.82 19.92
N ILE A 190 -15.77 27.76 18.78
CA ILE A 190 -15.56 28.67 17.64
C ILE A 190 -16.86 29.44 17.41
N ALA A 191 -16.81 30.77 17.47
CA ALA A 191 -17.91 31.64 17.10
C ALA A 191 -17.84 32.01 15.62
N LEU A 192 -18.97 31.92 14.91
CA LEU A 192 -19.10 32.34 13.51
C LEU A 192 -19.89 33.63 13.43
N TYR A 193 -19.37 34.60 12.69
CA TYR A 193 -20.00 35.89 12.42
C TYR A 193 -20.16 36.08 10.90
N SER A 194 -21.21 36.77 10.46
CA SER A 194 -21.34 37.19 9.07
C SER A 194 -20.24 38.20 8.71
N HIS A 195 -20.04 38.49 7.42
CA HIS A 195 -19.08 39.53 7.01
C HIS A 195 -19.50 40.94 7.49
N GLU A 196 -20.76 41.12 7.85
CA GLU A 196 -21.31 42.32 8.49
C GLU A 196 -21.16 42.29 10.02
N GLY A 197 -20.65 41.20 10.62
CA GLY A 197 -20.39 41.08 12.06
C GLY A 197 -21.58 40.60 12.91
N GLU A 198 -22.62 40.03 12.30
CA GLU A 198 -23.73 39.42 13.06
C GLU A 198 -23.37 37.99 13.46
N MET A 199 -23.57 37.60 14.74
CA MET A 199 -23.28 36.23 15.18
C MET A 199 -24.24 35.23 14.52
N MET A 200 -23.68 34.32 13.71
CA MET A 200 -24.42 33.29 12.98
C MET A 200 -24.55 31.98 13.77
N SER A 201 -23.49 31.58 14.48
CA SER A 201 -23.45 30.32 15.23
C SER A 201 -22.30 30.26 16.23
N SER A 202 -22.35 29.28 17.13
CA SER A 202 -21.20 28.88 17.94
C SER A 202 -21.07 27.34 17.95
N ILE A 203 -19.82 26.88 17.83
CA ILE A 203 -19.48 25.45 17.71
C ILE A 203 -18.68 25.05 18.94
N GLY A 204 -19.22 24.18 19.78
CA GLY A 204 -18.51 23.56 20.90
C GLY A 204 -18.46 22.04 20.73
N ILE A 205 -17.31 21.43 21.02
CA ILE A 205 -17.06 19.99 20.81
C ILE A 205 -16.86 19.17 22.09
N GLY A 206 -16.94 19.80 23.27
CA GLY A 206 -16.81 19.14 24.58
C GLY A 206 -15.38 18.76 24.98
N ASP A 207 -14.40 19.06 24.13
CA ASP A 207 -12.95 18.92 24.36
C ASP A 207 -12.26 20.25 23.99
N LEU A 208 -10.97 20.39 24.32
CA LEU A 208 -10.19 21.58 24.02
C LEU A 208 -9.70 21.57 22.56
N ILE A 209 -10.10 22.59 21.82
CA ILE A 209 -9.64 22.89 20.46
C ILE A 209 -8.16 23.29 20.53
N GLU A 210 -7.33 22.59 19.77
CA GLU A 210 -5.91 22.87 19.62
C GLU A 210 -5.65 23.83 18.45
N SER A 211 -6.25 23.52 17.30
CA SER A 211 -6.19 24.32 16.08
C SER A 211 -7.50 24.18 15.31
N PHE A 212 -7.85 25.21 14.53
CA PHE A 212 -8.92 25.12 13.56
C PHE A 212 -8.54 25.89 12.30
N ASP A 213 -9.17 25.56 11.18
CA ASP A 213 -9.04 26.30 9.93
C ASP A 213 -10.35 26.23 9.13
N VAL A 214 -10.46 27.05 8.08
CA VAL A 214 -11.69 27.17 7.28
C VAL A 214 -11.42 27.02 5.79
N THR A 215 -12.42 26.51 5.07
CA THR A 215 -12.40 26.36 3.61
C THR A 215 -13.23 27.46 2.94
N ASN A 216 -13.01 27.66 1.64
CA ASN A 216 -13.74 28.63 0.83
C ASN A 216 -15.26 28.34 0.74
N ASP A 217 -15.70 27.07 0.86
CA ASP A 217 -17.12 26.69 0.92
C ASP A 217 -17.71 26.73 2.36
N GLY A 218 -16.94 27.21 3.34
CA GLY A 218 -17.41 27.46 4.69
C GLY A 218 -17.49 26.22 5.59
N MET A 219 -16.74 25.16 5.28
CA MET A 219 -16.50 24.09 6.25
C MET A 219 -15.41 24.55 7.23
N VAL A 220 -15.72 24.45 8.52
CA VAL A 220 -14.77 24.61 9.63
C VAL A 220 -14.23 23.23 9.97
N VAL A 221 -12.90 23.10 10.02
CA VAL A 221 -12.20 21.88 10.44
C VAL A 221 -11.40 22.21 11.68
N MET A 222 -11.42 21.33 12.69
CA MET A 222 -10.72 21.57 13.96
C MET A 222 -10.13 20.29 14.54
N THR A 223 -8.96 20.40 15.17
CA THR A 223 -8.29 19.33 15.91
C THR A 223 -8.39 19.54 17.41
N THR A 224 -8.44 18.43 18.15
CA THR A 224 -8.34 18.40 19.61
C THR A 224 -6.99 17.85 20.06
N LYS A 225 -6.62 18.15 21.31
CA LYS A 225 -5.46 17.52 21.97
C LYS A 225 -5.54 16.00 22.09
N SER A 226 -6.74 15.43 21.93
CA SER A 226 -7.00 13.99 21.89
C SER A 226 -6.74 13.35 20.51
N GLY A 227 -6.31 14.11 19.50
CA GLY A 227 -5.99 13.59 18.16
C GLY A 227 -7.21 13.39 17.25
N ALA A 228 -8.39 13.85 17.67
CA ALA A 228 -9.62 13.78 16.88
C ALA A 228 -9.76 15.02 15.98
N LEU A 229 -10.24 14.78 14.75
CA LEU A 229 -10.55 15.82 13.78
C LEU A 229 -12.07 15.96 13.66
N TYR A 230 -12.59 17.18 13.80
CA TYR A 230 -14.00 17.51 13.71
C TYR A 230 -14.27 18.38 12.48
N GLU A 231 -15.45 18.17 11.89
CA GLU A 231 -15.94 18.87 10.70
C GLU A 231 -17.30 19.48 10.99
N TYR A 232 -17.43 20.77 10.71
CA TYR A 232 -18.69 21.50 10.81
C TYR A 232 -18.94 22.26 9.51
N LYS A 233 -20.13 22.11 8.93
CA LYS A 233 -20.55 22.87 7.75
C LYS A 233 -21.62 23.86 8.15
N TRP A 234 -21.35 25.15 7.94
CA TRP A 234 -22.20 26.26 8.41
C TRP A 234 -23.67 26.19 7.97
N ASN A 235 -23.94 25.57 6.82
CA ASN A 235 -25.27 25.41 6.23
C ASN A 235 -25.89 24.01 6.45
N ALA A 236 -25.22 23.13 7.19
CA ALA A 236 -25.71 21.79 7.52
C ALA A 236 -25.95 21.65 9.04
N LYS A 237 -26.80 20.70 9.43
CA LYS A 237 -27.04 20.43 10.85
C LYS A 237 -26.07 19.39 11.40
N GLY A 238 -25.26 19.80 12.36
CA GLY A 238 -24.43 18.93 13.20
C GLY A 238 -22.94 18.98 12.88
N THR A 239 -22.17 18.45 13.82
CA THR A 239 -20.72 18.27 13.72
C THR A 239 -20.42 16.79 13.49
N PHE A 240 -19.51 16.49 12.58
CA PHE A 240 -18.99 15.14 12.36
C PHE A 240 -17.58 15.03 12.96
N SER A 241 -17.17 13.83 13.38
CA SER A 241 -15.82 13.59 13.88
C SER A 241 -15.19 12.35 13.26
N ARG A 242 -13.86 12.39 13.12
CA ARG A 242 -13.00 11.30 12.67
C ARG A 242 -11.83 11.17 13.63
N GLU A 243 -11.58 9.96 14.11
CA GLU A 243 -10.36 9.65 14.85
C GLU A 243 -9.24 9.42 13.83
N LEU A 244 -8.26 10.33 13.79
CA LEU A 244 -7.13 10.29 12.86
C LEU A 244 -5.76 10.28 13.56
N ASP A 245 -5.73 10.47 14.88
CA ASP A 245 -4.50 10.64 15.69
C ASP A 245 -3.62 11.79 15.17
N ILE A 246 -4.25 12.94 14.89
CA ILE A 246 -3.60 14.14 14.35
C ILE A 246 -3.69 15.26 15.38
N THR A 247 -2.53 15.69 15.87
CA THR A 247 -2.35 16.80 16.81
C THR A 247 -1.55 17.95 16.17
N GLY A 248 -1.50 19.07 16.86
CA GLY A 248 -0.76 20.28 16.47
C GLY A 248 -1.56 21.25 15.59
N ALA A 249 -0.87 22.26 15.06
CA ALA A 249 -1.48 23.22 14.14
C ALA A 249 -1.86 22.55 12.82
N ILE A 250 -3.11 22.75 12.38
CA ILE A 250 -3.59 22.33 11.05
C ILE A 250 -3.63 23.50 10.07
N MET A 251 -3.49 23.19 8.78
CA MET A 251 -3.80 24.10 7.68
C MET A 251 -4.65 23.35 6.65
N MET A 252 -5.77 23.93 6.26
CA MET A 252 -6.64 23.41 5.19
C MET A 252 -6.20 24.00 3.85
N SER A 253 -6.28 23.20 2.79
CA SER A 253 -6.36 23.77 1.44
C SER A 253 -7.70 24.52 1.32
N PRO A 254 -7.73 25.75 0.78
CA PRO A 254 -8.97 26.52 0.66
C PRO A 254 -10.08 25.81 -0.13
N ASN A 255 -9.73 24.91 -1.06
CA ASN A 255 -10.70 24.07 -1.79
C ASN A 255 -11.19 22.81 -1.04
N GLY A 256 -10.70 22.54 0.18
CA GLY A 256 -11.12 21.42 1.03
C GLY A 256 -10.63 20.03 0.61
N THR A 257 -9.70 19.93 -0.34
CA THR A 257 -9.21 18.63 -0.86
C THR A 257 -8.14 18.00 0.04
N PHE A 258 -7.24 18.85 0.55
CA PHE A 258 -6.08 18.49 1.35
C PHE A 258 -6.08 19.24 2.67
N PHE A 259 -5.37 18.68 3.64
CA PHE A 259 -4.97 19.37 4.86
C PHE A 259 -3.59 18.89 5.30
N SER A 260 -2.91 19.70 6.10
CA SER A 260 -1.62 19.38 6.68
C SER A 260 -1.65 19.57 8.20
N ASN A 261 -0.70 18.93 8.88
CA ASN A 261 -0.19 19.40 10.16
C ASN A 261 1.28 19.83 10.00
N GLU A 262 1.98 20.07 11.10
CA GLU A 262 3.39 20.50 11.13
C GLU A 262 4.40 19.51 10.51
N THR A 263 3.99 18.27 10.20
CA THR A 263 4.90 17.19 9.77
C THR A 263 4.45 16.43 8.52
N SER A 264 3.18 16.56 8.14
CA SER A 264 2.51 15.61 7.26
C SER A 264 1.38 16.27 6.48
N LEU A 265 1.23 15.82 5.23
CA LEU A 265 0.17 16.18 4.31
C LEU A 265 -0.83 15.02 4.19
N TYR A 266 -2.12 15.32 4.07
CA TYR A 266 -3.21 14.34 4.09
C TYR A 266 -4.26 14.63 3.01
N ASP A 267 -4.86 13.58 2.46
CA ASP A 267 -6.08 13.68 1.64
C ASP A 267 -7.29 13.78 2.59
N PHE A 268 -7.97 14.93 2.57
CA PHE A 268 -9.04 15.24 3.54
C PHE A 268 -10.25 14.31 3.41
N LYS A 269 -10.55 13.86 2.18
CA LYS A 269 -11.68 12.98 1.92
C LYS A 269 -11.49 11.59 2.52
N THR A 270 -10.28 11.06 2.49
CA THR A 270 -9.94 9.72 3.00
C THR A 270 -9.38 9.74 4.43
N GLY A 271 -8.88 10.88 4.91
CA GLY A 271 -8.14 10.99 6.16
C GLY A 271 -6.78 10.30 6.12
N LYS A 272 -6.26 9.96 4.93
CA LYS A 272 -5.01 9.21 4.76
C LYS A 272 -3.83 10.14 4.54
N ARG A 273 -2.69 9.79 5.13
CA ARG A 273 -1.42 10.50 4.90
C ARG A 273 -0.98 10.33 3.44
N ILE A 274 -0.52 11.42 2.82
CA ILE A 274 0.10 11.41 1.49
C ILE A 274 1.61 11.22 1.68
N TYR A 275 2.07 9.99 1.47
CA TYR A 275 3.48 9.63 1.52
C TYR A 275 4.20 10.16 0.28
N SER A 276 4.93 11.26 0.44
CA SER A 276 5.60 11.98 -0.65
C SER A 276 7.02 12.39 -0.32
N SER A 277 7.81 12.76 -1.34
CA SER A 277 9.19 13.27 -1.18
C SER A 277 9.26 14.74 -0.78
N VAL A 278 8.13 15.41 -0.53
CA VAL A 278 8.06 16.80 -0.04
C VAL A 278 8.91 16.93 1.22
N GLN A 279 9.74 17.99 1.30
CA GLN A 279 10.60 18.18 2.47
C GLN A 279 9.80 18.25 3.78
N PRO A 280 10.31 17.70 4.90
CA PRO A 280 9.70 17.89 6.21
C PRO A 280 9.66 19.38 6.59
N GLY A 281 8.48 19.87 6.92
CA GLY A 281 8.24 21.28 7.21
C GLY A 281 6.75 21.59 7.37
N ARG A 282 6.44 22.83 7.75
CA ARG A 282 5.06 23.31 7.83
C ARG A 282 4.54 23.51 6.41
N VAL A 283 3.49 22.78 6.04
CA VAL A 283 2.85 22.90 4.71
C VAL A 283 1.70 23.89 4.77
N VAL A 284 1.68 24.86 3.86
CA VAL A 284 0.62 25.84 3.66
C VAL A 284 0.19 25.88 2.20
N PHE A 285 -1.00 26.40 1.90
CA PHE A 285 -1.58 26.44 0.54
C PHE A 285 -1.77 27.89 0.07
N THR A 286 -1.72 28.12 -1.24
CA THR A 286 -2.15 29.41 -1.82
C THR A 286 -3.68 29.57 -1.72
N PRO A 287 -4.23 30.80 -1.65
CA PRO A 287 -5.67 31.04 -1.54
C PRO A 287 -6.51 30.40 -2.67
N ASP A 288 -5.98 30.37 -3.89
CA ASP A 288 -6.55 29.69 -5.06
C ASP A 288 -6.43 28.15 -5.04
N SER A 289 -5.65 27.60 -4.10
CA SER A 289 -5.28 26.18 -4.00
C SER A 289 -4.53 25.57 -5.20
N THR A 290 -3.88 26.39 -6.05
CA THR A 290 -3.07 25.88 -7.18
C THR A 290 -1.67 25.44 -6.75
N ARG A 291 -1.14 26.01 -5.67
CA ARG A 291 0.18 25.70 -5.11
C ARG A 291 0.10 25.35 -3.62
N PHE A 292 1.08 24.59 -3.16
CA PHE A 292 1.38 24.41 -1.75
C PHE A 292 2.88 24.65 -1.49
N ILE A 293 3.19 25.13 -0.31
CA ILE A 293 4.52 25.56 0.09
C ILE A 293 4.92 24.74 1.31
N SER A 294 6.07 24.05 1.26
CA SER A 294 6.67 23.42 2.43
C SER A 294 7.77 24.32 2.99
N ILE A 295 7.62 24.70 4.25
CA ILE A 295 8.50 25.63 4.96
C ILE A 295 9.35 24.83 5.94
N GLY A 296 10.64 24.71 5.63
CA GLY A 296 11.62 23.93 6.40
C GLY A 296 13.00 24.59 6.37
N LYS A 297 14.04 23.81 5.98
CA LYS A 297 15.43 24.31 5.84
C LYS A 297 15.57 25.41 4.78
N ARG A 298 14.67 25.38 3.81
CA ARG A 298 14.38 26.41 2.81
C ARG A 298 12.87 26.43 2.61
N ILE A 299 12.37 27.32 1.78
CA ILE A 299 10.98 27.30 1.34
C ILE A 299 10.93 26.65 -0.04
N GLU A 300 10.11 25.61 -0.19
CA GLU A 300 9.91 24.91 -1.46
C GLU A 300 8.45 25.03 -1.89
N ILE A 301 8.24 25.42 -3.14
CA ILE A 301 6.95 25.67 -3.75
C ILE A 301 6.63 24.49 -4.68
N TYR A 302 5.40 24.01 -4.61
CA TYR A 302 4.93 22.82 -5.31
C TYR A 302 3.56 23.05 -5.92
N ASP A 303 3.30 22.50 -7.11
CA ASP A 303 1.99 22.56 -7.74
C ASP A 303 1.05 21.51 -7.12
N THR A 304 -0.18 21.86 -6.73
CA THR A 304 -1.10 20.90 -6.08
C THR A 304 -1.51 19.74 -6.99
N SER A 305 -1.46 19.93 -8.32
CA SER A 305 -1.67 18.88 -9.32
C SER A 305 -0.65 17.73 -9.24
N SER A 306 0.54 17.96 -8.66
CA SER A 306 1.51 16.88 -8.40
C SER A 306 0.95 15.82 -7.44
N LEU A 307 0.02 16.20 -6.56
CA LEU A 307 -0.66 15.33 -5.60
C LEU A 307 -1.76 14.47 -6.24
N ASP A 308 -2.11 14.65 -7.51
CA ASP A 308 -3.08 13.78 -8.18
C ASP A 308 -2.53 12.39 -8.50
N LYS A 309 -1.20 12.23 -8.42
CA LYS A 309 -0.55 10.93 -8.39
C LYS A 309 -0.61 10.24 -7.02
N ARG A 310 -1.25 10.80 -5.99
CA ARG A 310 -1.44 10.11 -4.69
C ARG A 310 -2.31 8.86 -4.81
N ILE A 311 -2.22 7.95 -3.86
CA ILE A 311 -3.08 6.76 -3.80
C ILE A 311 -4.53 7.18 -3.53
N ARG A 312 -5.45 6.66 -4.36
CA ARG A 312 -6.90 6.80 -4.13
C ARG A 312 -7.53 5.49 -3.65
N SER A 313 -7.07 4.36 -4.17
CA SER A 313 -7.50 3.03 -3.71
C SER A 313 -6.50 1.94 -4.09
N ILE A 314 -6.60 0.81 -3.41
CA ILE A 314 -5.79 -0.38 -3.63
C ILE A 314 -6.65 -1.64 -3.78
N ALA A 315 -6.23 -2.56 -4.64
CA ALA A 315 -6.87 -3.86 -4.80
C ALA A 315 -5.80 -4.94 -5.07
N VAL A 316 -5.93 -6.11 -4.45
CA VAL A 316 -5.06 -7.26 -4.78
C VAL A 316 -5.27 -7.67 -6.25
N ASN A 317 -4.19 -8.00 -6.97
CA ASN A 317 -4.29 -8.43 -8.38
C ASN A 317 -5.24 -9.65 -8.50
N PRO A 318 -6.31 -9.58 -9.31
CA PRO A 318 -7.31 -10.65 -9.43
C PRO A 318 -6.75 -11.99 -9.95
N GLU A 319 -5.59 -12.01 -10.60
CA GLU A 319 -4.91 -13.24 -11.02
C GLU A 319 -4.56 -14.15 -9.81
N LEU A 320 -4.35 -13.55 -8.63
CA LEU A 320 -4.03 -14.26 -7.38
C LEU A 320 -5.23 -14.99 -6.77
N LYS A 321 -6.42 -14.93 -7.39
CA LYS A 321 -7.65 -15.60 -6.91
C LYS A 321 -7.50 -17.12 -6.75
N ARG A 322 -6.56 -17.72 -7.47
CA ARG A 322 -6.29 -19.16 -7.45
C ARG A 322 -4.78 -19.41 -7.37
N ILE A 323 -4.36 -20.18 -6.37
CA ILE A 323 -2.94 -20.54 -6.16
C ILE A 323 -2.84 -22.06 -6.00
N GLU A 324 -1.90 -22.70 -6.68
CA GLU A 324 -1.76 -24.15 -6.62
C GLU A 324 -0.90 -24.57 -5.41
N THR A 325 -1.20 -25.72 -4.80
CA THR A 325 -0.35 -26.30 -3.75
C THR A 325 1.06 -26.54 -4.28
N ASP A 326 2.05 -26.38 -3.40
CA ASP A 326 3.49 -26.50 -3.68
C ASP A 326 4.06 -25.45 -4.65
N THR A 327 3.26 -24.47 -5.09
CA THR A 327 3.74 -23.33 -5.88
C THR A 327 4.12 -22.13 -5.02
N LYS A 328 5.03 -21.30 -5.56
CA LYS A 328 5.41 -19.99 -5.02
C LYS A 328 5.04 -18.91 -6.03
N VAL A 329 4.26 -17.92 -5.60
CA VAL A 329 3.77 -16.82 -6.44
C VAL A 329 4.19 -15.50 -5.81
N ARG A 330 4.71 -14.56 -6.61
CA ARG A 330 4.97 -13.19 -6.14
C ARG A 330 3.63 -12.45 -6.12
N PRO A 331 3.12 -12.04 -4.95
CA PRO A 331 1.88 -11.28 -4.89
C PRO A 331 2.10 -9.88 -5.47
N SER A 332 1.02 -9.27 -5.92
CA SER A 332 0.99 -7.96 -6.54
C SER A 332 -0.32 -7.26 -6.22
N LEU A 333 -0.26 -5.95 -6.18
CA LEU A 333 -1.34 -5.08 -5.81
C LEU A 333 -1.51 -4.01 -6.89
N ILE A 334 -2.75 -3.80 -7.31
CA ILE A 334 -3.14 -2.75 -8.25
C ILE A 334 -3.47 -1.51 -7.42
N VAL A 335 -2.62 -0.49 -7.53
CA VAL A 335 -2.92 0.85 -7.00
C VAL A 335 -3.68 1.61 -8.07
N THR A 336 -4.74 2.33 -7.67
CA THR A 336 -5.37 3.36 -8.50
C THR A 336 -5.03 4.71 -7.89
N ARG A 337 -4.40 5.59 -8.67
CA ARG A 337 -4.03 6.96 -8.24
C ARG A 337 -5.23 7.91 -8.41
N ALA A 338 -5.15 9.13 -7.88
CA ALA A 338 -6.29 10.07 -7.92
C ALA A 338 -6.61 10.57 -9.34
N ASP A 339 -5.59 10.75 -10.18
CA ASP A 339 -5.68 11.00 -11.64
C ASP A 339 -6.34 9.84 -12.44
N GLY A 340 -6.62 8.71 -11.79
CA GLY A 340 -7.26 7.53 -12.39
C GLY A 340 -6.28 6.55 -13.04
N THR A 341 -4.98 6.85 -13.08
CA THR A 341 -3.95 5.91 -13.54
C THR A 341 -3.88 4.68 -12.62
N LYS A 342 -3.37 3.58 -13.18
CA LYS A 342 -3.22 2.31 -12.48
C LYS A 342 -1.85 1.72 -12.70
N GLU A 343 -1.29 1.17 -11.64
CA GLU A 343 0.04 0.58 -11.60
C GLU A 343 -0.01 -0.74 -10.82
N THR A 344 1.03 -1.57 -11.00
CA THR A 344 1.17 -2.85 -10.29
C THR A 344 2.37 -2.80 -9.36
N ILE A 345 2.10 -2.78 -8.06
CA ILE A 345 3.11 -2.74 -7.00
C ILE A 345 3.39 -4.17 -6.50
N THR A 346 4.68 -4.49 -6.31
CA THR A 346 5.16 -5.81 -5.85
C THR A 346 6.18 -5.74 -4.70
N GLU A 347 6.39 -4.53 -4.16
CA GLU A 347 7.37 -4.18 -3.12
C GLU A 347 6.74 -3.17 -2.15
N GLY A 348 7.26 -3.03 -0.93
CA GLY A 348 6.65 -2.20 0.13
C GLY A 348 5.32 -2.71 0.71
N VAL A 349 4.61 -3.61 0.04
CA VAL A 349 3.33 -4.16 0.52
C VAL A 349 3.52 -5.19 1.64
N THR A 350 2.86 -4.96 2.77
CA THR A 350 2.76 -5.94 3.86
C THR A 350 1.60 -6.89 3.61
N TRP A 351 1.86 -8.19 3.58
CA TRP A 351 0.86 -9.22 3.31
C TRP A 351 0.65 -10.13 4.52
N THR A 352 -0.62 -10.42 4.83
CA THR A 352 -1.01 -11.42 5.84
C THR A 352 -2.06 -12.39 5.29
N SER A 353 -2.19 -13.56 5.93
CA SER A 353 -3.07 -14.66 5.52
C SER A 353 -3.86 -15.14 6.73
N THR A 354 -5.18 -15.31 6.61
CA THR A 354 -6.01 -15.82 7.69
C THR A 354 -5.79 -17.32 7.97
N PHE A 355 -5.14 -18.05 7.07
CA PHE A 355 -4.79 -19.46 7.24
C PHE A 355 -3.39 -19.76 6.69
N PRO A 356 -2.31 -19.44 7.45
CA PRO A 356 -0.93 -19.69 7.03
C PRO A 356 -0.63 -21.14 6.65
N ASP A 357 -1.26 -22.12 7.32
CA ASP A 357 -1.14 -23.55 7.02
C ASP A 357 -1.71 -23.95 5.64
N ARG A 358 -2.51 -23.09 5.02
CA ARG A 358 -3.04 -23.26 3.65
C ARG A 358 -2.29 -22.41 2.64
N LEU A 359 -2.07 -21.14 2.98
CA LEU A 359 -1.33 -20.18 2.17
C LEU A 359 -0.41 -19.38 3.08
N ALA A 360 0.88 -19.72 3.07
CA ALA A 360 1.90 -19.02 3.85
C ALA A 360 2.43 -17.79 3.08
N VAL A 361 2.83 -16.75 3.82
CA VAL A 361 3.61 -15.63 3.28
C VAL A 361 5.07 -15.83 3.70
N GLU A 362 5.91 -16.29 2.78
CA GLU A 362 7.33 -16.58 3.04
C GLU A 362 8.20 -15.58 2.27
N LYS A 363 8.91 -14.68 2.96
CA LYS A 363 9.80 -13.68 2.33
C LYS A 363 9.11 -12.85 1.23
N GLY A 364 7.89 -12.38 1.51
CA GLY A 364 7.07 -11.63 0.56
C GLY A 364 6.40 -12.48 -0.54
N MET A 365 6.65 -13.80 -0.61
CA MET A 365 6.03 -14.69 -1.59
C MET A 365 4.84 -15.44 -0.98
N PHE A 366 3.78 -15.63 -1.77
CA PHE A 366 2.69 -16.55 -1.44
C PHE A 366 3.11 -17.99 -1.73
N VAL A 367 2.91 -18.89 -0.77
CA VAL A 367 3.29 -20.31 -0.87
C VAL A 367 2.08 -21.18 -0.57
N GLY A 368 1.56 -21.88 -1.59
CA GLY A 368 0.44 -22.80 -1.45
C GLY A 368 0.87 -24.05 -0.68
N LYS A 369 0.21 -24.36 0.44
CA LYS A 369 0.49 -25.51 1.32
C LYS A 369 -0.62 -26.55 1.28
N GLN A 370 -1.87 -26.11 1.42
CA GLN A 370 -3.04 -26.99 1.50
C GLN A 370 -4.24 -26.37 0.79
N SER A 371 -4.94 -27.17 -0.02
CA SER A 371 -6.15 -26.76 -0.73
C SER A 371 -7.25 -26.26 0.22
N GLY A 372 -7.85 -25.12 -0.10
CA GLY A 372 -8.94 -24.51 0.66
C GLY A 372 -9.10 -23.01 0.39
N PRO A 373 -10.20 -22.38 0.84
CA PRO A 373 -10.34 -20.94 0.83
C PRO A 373 -9.44 -20.28 1.89
N VAL A 374 -8.94 -19.09 1.58
CA VAL A 374 -8.13 -18.21 2.44
C VAL A 374 -8.50 -16.76 2.15
N VAL A 375 -8.45 -15.89 3.16
CA VAL A 375 -8.47 -14.43 2.95
C VAL A 375 -7.05 -13.91 3.16
N VAL A 376 -6.58 -13.09 2.23
CA VAL A 376 -5.33 -12.34 2.38
C VAL A 376 -5.65 -10.87 2.62
N ASN A 377 -4.93 -10.24 3.54
CA ASN A 377 -4.96 -8.79 3.72
C ASN A 377 -3.66 -8.20 3.19
N ALA A 378 -3.76 -7.09 2.48
CA ALA A 378 -2.64 -6.32 1.98
C ALA A 378 -2.70 -4.90 2.56
N THR A 379 -1.57 -4.43 3.07
CA THR A 379 -1.40 -3.07 3.57
C THR A 379 -0.27 -2.38 2.80
N TYR A 380 -0.54 -1.19 2.28
CA TYR A 380 0.42 -0.34 1.57
C TYR A 380 0.05 1.12 1.85
N GLU A 381 0.99 1.90 2.39
CA GLU A 381 0.81 3.34 2.71
C GLU A 381 -0.48 3.64 3.48
N GLU A 382 -0.69 2.95 4.62
CA GLU A 382 -1.91 2.98 5.45
C GLU A 382 -3.23 2.57 4.77
N HIS A 383 -3.26 2.36 3.46
CA HIS A 383 -4.39 1.75 2.78
C HIS A 383 -4.38 0.24 3.04
N THR A 384 -5.54 -0.31 3.34
CA THR A 384 -5.74 -1.75 3.56
C THR A 384 -6.78 -2.30 2.59
N THR A 385 -6.59 -3.56 2.17
CA THR A 385 -7.56 -4.28 1.32
C THR A 385 -7.53 -5.76 1.63
N LEU A 386 -8.68 -6.42 1.46
CA LEU A 386 -8.87 -7.85 1.68
C LEU A 386 -9.23 -8.56 0.38
N PHE A 387 -8.76 -9.79 0.21
CA PHE A 387 -8.99 -10.54 -1.02
C PHE A 387 -9.15 -12.03 -0.76
N HIS A 388 -10.09 -12.66 -1.48
CA HIS A 388 -10.42 -14.07 -1.32
C HIS A 388 -9.62 -14.92 -2.31
N VAL A 389 -8.72 -15.74 -1.77
CA VAL A 389 -7.87 -16.66 -2.51
C VAL A 389 -8.38 -18.10 -2.32
N LYS A 390 -8.36 -18.90 -3.38
CA LYS A 390 -8.58 -20.34 -3.30
C LYS A 390 -7.28 -21.08 -3.59
N VAL A 391 -6.73 -21.72 -2.56
CA VAL A 391 -5.66 -22.71 -2.75
C VAL A 391 -6.28 -23.99 -3.30
N VAL A 392 -5.62 -24.60 -4.28
CA VAL A 392 -6.15 -25.76 -5.03
C VAL A 392 -5.04 -26.78 -5.31
N PRO A 393 -5.35 -28.08 -5.47
CA PRO A 393 -4.37 -28.99 -6.05
C PRO A 393 -4.07 -28.59 -7.51
N PRO A 394 -2.85 -28.88 -8.01
CA PRO A 394 -2.54 -28.72 -9.42
C PRO A 394 -3.47 -29.60 -10.29
N PRO A 395 -3.75 -29.21 -11.54
CA PRO A 395 -4.54 -30.02 -12.44
C PRO A 395 -3.90 -31.41 -12.65
N PRO A 396 -4.70 -32.49 -12.75
CA PRO A 396 -4.15 -33.81 -13.01
C PRO A 396 -3.48 -33.83 -14.39
N LEU A 397 -2.24 -34.32 -14.46
CA LEU A 397 -1.47 -34.44 -15.71
C LEU A 397 -2.29 -35.12 -16.82
N THR A 398 -2.11 -34.70 -18.07
CA THR A 398 -2.60 -35.46 -19.22
C THR A 398 -1.91 -36.83 -19.31
N ASP A 399 -2.53 -37.78 -20.02
CA ASP A 399 -1.94 -39.10 -20.24
C ASP A 399 -0.52 -39.03 -20.85
N LEU A 400 -0.27 -38.04 -21.72
CA LEU A 400 1.04 -37.82 -22.33
C LEU A 400 2.07 -37.30 -21.34
N GLU A 401 1.72 -36.32 -20.51
CA GLU A 401 2.64 -35.74 -19.51
C GLU A 401 2.97 -36.74 -18.42
N TRP A 402 1.99 -37.52 -17.97
CA TRP A 402 2.18 -38.62 -17.03
C TRP A 402 3.10 -39.71 -17.59
N LEU A 403 2.92 -40.10 -18.87
CA LEU A 403 3.84 -41.01 -19.55
C LEU A 403 5.25 -40.43 -19.70
N LYS A 404 5.39 -39.13 -19.98
CA LYS A 404 6.69 -38.43 -20.04
C LYS A 404 7.36 -38.38 -18.66
N ALA A 405 6.62 -38.16 -17.58
CA ALA A 405 7.14 -38.19 -16.21
C ALA A 405 7.72 -39.58 -15.87
N HIS A 406 6.96 -40.65 -16.14
CA HIS A 406 7.48 -42.01 -15.99
C HIS A 406 8.70 -42.27 -16.88
N LYS A 407 8.70 -41.87 -18.16
CA LYS A 407 9.87 -42.03 -19.05
C LYS A 407 11.11 -41.30 -18.53
N LYS A 408 10.94 -40.07 -18.02
CA LYS A 408 12.01 -39.28 -17.41
C LYS A 408 12.59 -39.99 -16.19
N SER A 409 11.75 -40.46 -15.25
CA SER A 409 12.20 -41.21 -14.08
C SER A 409 12.89 -42.54 -14.44
N LEU A 410 12.38 -43.26 -15.45
CA LEU A 410 12.98 -44.50 -15.96
C LEU A 410 14.37 -44.29 -16.57
N ASP A 411 14.58 -43.15 -17.22
CA ASP A 411 15.85 -42.75 -17.81
C ASP A 411 16.85 -42.17 -16.78
N GLN A 412 16.37 -41.45 -15.76
CA GLN A 412 17.23 -40.76 -14.78
C GLN A 412 17.53 -41.62 -13.53
N HIS A 413 16.55 -42.39 -13.07
CA HIS A 413 16.60 -43.08 -11.77
C HIS A 413 16.46 -44.61 -11.88
N GLY A 414 16.11 -45.13 -13.06
CA GLY A 414 15.97 -46.58 -13.29
C GLY A 414 14.75 -47.20 -12.60
N THR A 415 13.71 -46.40 -12.37
CA THR A 415 12.41 -46.84 -11.82
C THR A 415 11.28 -45.96 -12.35
N PHE A 416 10.04 -46.23 -11.97
CA PHE A 416 8.90 -45.40 -12.32
C PHE A 416 8.82 -44.16 -11.41
N ASP A 417 8.28 -43.06 -11.94
CA ASP A 417 7.85 -41.93 -11.10
C ASP A 417 6.90 -42.40 -9.98
N GLY A 418 7.09 -41.88 -8.77
CA GLY A 418 6.37 -42.30 -7.55
C GLY A 418 6.73 -43.68 -6.96
N ALA A 419 7.74 -44.40 -7.48
CA ALA A 419 8.14 -45.70 -6.94
C ALA A 419 9.23 -45.60 -5.85
N ASP A 420 8.96 -46.15 -4.66
CA ASP A 420 9.85 -46.14 -3.48
C ASP A 420 11.18 -46.89 -3.66
N HIS A 421 11.24 -47.79 -4.65
CA HIS A 421 12.41 -48.62 -4.92
C HIS A 421 12.74 -48.68 -6.41
N LYS A 422 13.97 -49.04 -6.73
CA LYS A 422 14.49 -49.13 -8.11
C LYS A 422 15.15 -50.47 -8.40
N ILE A 423 15.42 -50.72 -9.67
CA ILE A 423 16.28 -51.82 -10.09
C ILE A 423 17.63 -51.73 -9.36
N GLY A 424 18.09 -52.84 -8.81
CA GLY A 424 19.31 -52.94 -7.99
C GLY A 424 19.10 -52.76 -6.48
N THR A 425 17.94 -52.29 -6.00
CA THR A 425 17.63 -52.22 -4.55
C THR A 425 17.64 -53.61 -3.91
N LEU A 426 18.24 -53.78 -2.73
CA LEU A 426 18.22 -55.05 -1.99
C LEU A 426 16.77 -55.49 -1.68
N TYR A 427 16.38 -56.67 -2.14
CA TYR A 427 14.98 -57.14 -2.03
C TYR A 427 14.50 -57.37 -0.58
N ALA A 428 15.43 -57.56 0.35
CA ALA A 428 15.17 -57.62 1.78
C ALA A 428 14.68 -56.29 2.38
N LYS A 429 15.01 -55.15 1.75
CA LYS A 429 14.54 -53.81 2.16
C LYS A 429 13.10 -53.51 1.72
N VAL A 430 12.57 -54.25 0.76
CA VAL A 430 11.15 -54.13 0.36
C VAL A 430 10.28 -54.75 1.47
N LYS A 431 9.66 -53.91 2.29
CA LYS A 431 8.78 -54.31 3.40
C LYS A 431 7.32 -54.10 2.99
N ALA A 432 6.75 -55.07 2.28
CA ALA A 432 5.39 -54.97 1.78
C ALA A 432 4.73 -56.36 1.61
N PRO A 433 3.39 -56.46 1.55
CA PRO A 433 2.67 -57.72 1.34
C PRO A 433 3.12 -58.46 0.08
N ALA A 434 3.25 -59.78 0.18
CA ALA A 434 3.61 -60.63 -0.96
C ALA A 434 2.53 -60.58 -2.07
N GLY A 435 2.94 -60.84 -3.30
CA GLY A 435 2.04 -60.91 -4.44
C GLY A 435 2.63 -61.63 -5.64
N LYS A 436 1.82 -61.74 -6.69
CA LYS A 436 2.12 -62.51 -7.91
C LYS A 436 1.64 -61.74 -9.13
N LEU A 437 2.33 -61.95 -10.25
CA LEU A 437 1.79 -61.72 -11.59
C LEU A 437 1.64 -63.09 -12.26
N LEU A 438 0.45 -63.38 -12.76
CA LEU A 438 0.18 -64.53 -13.60
C LEU A 438 0.07 -64.04 -15.05
N ILE A 439 0.63 -64.81 -15.98
CA ILE A 439 0.38 -64.68 -17.42
C ILE A 439 -0.21 -66.02 -17.86
N ASP A 440 -1.41 -65.99 -18.44
CA ASP A 440 -2.11 -67.18 -18.92
C ASP A 440 -2.24 -68.28 -17.84
N LYS A 441 -2.77 -67.87 -16.67
CA LYS A 441 -2.91 -68.64 -15.42
C LYS A 441 -1.60 -69.20 -14.82
N LYS A 442 -0.45 -69.06 -15.48
CA LYS A 442 0.87 -69.49 -14.99
C LYS A 442 1.56 -68.34 -14.27
N ILE A 443 2.23 -68.62 -13.15
CA ILE A 443 2.96 -67.59 -12.38
C ILE A 443 4.16 -67.10 -13.20
N ALA A 444 4.14 -65.84 -13.60
CA ALA A 444 5.19 -65.19 -14.39
C ALA A 444 6.22 -64.47 -13.51
N THR A 445 5.80 -63.92 -12.37
CA THR A 445 6.73 -63.41 -11.35
C THR A 445 6.08 -63.42 -9.96
N ARG A 446 6.91 -63.35 -8.91
CA ARG A 446 6.50 -63.23 -7.50
C ARG A 446 7.27 -62.06 -6.88
N GLY A 447 6.54 -61.21 -6.15
CA GLY A 447 7.09 -59.97 -5.63
C GLY A 447 6.41 -59.50 -4.35
N LYS A 448 6.61 -58.24 -3.99
CA LYS A 448 5.94 -57.55 -2.88
C LYS A 448 5.34 -56.24 -3.37
N TYR A 449 4.11 -55.94 -2.95
CA TYR A 449 3.36 -54.76 -3.39
C TYR A 449 3.43 -53.59 -2.41
N HIS A 450 4.07 -52.50 -2.81
CA HIS A 450 4.02 -51.21 -2.13
C HIS A 450 3.31 -50.19 -3.04
N HIS A 451 2.28 -49.51 -2.52
CA HIS A 451 1.31 -48.74 -3.32
C HIS A 451 0.85 -49.49 -4.59
N ASP A 452 1.01 -48.89 -5.77
CA ASP A 452 0.61 -49.41 -7.09
C ASP A 452 1.71 -50.29 -7.75
N PHE A 453 2.86 -50.50 -7.09
CA PHE A 453 4.03 -51.17 -7.63
C PHE A 453 4.27 -52.55 -6.98
N MET A 454 4.58 -53.56 -7.81
CA MET A 454 5.16 -54.82 -7.34
C MET A 454 6.65 -54.87 -7.67
N TYR A 455 7.49 -55.02 -6.65
CA TYR A 455 8.93 -55.24 -6.80
C TYR A 455 9.22 -56.73 -6.71
N ALA A 456 10.02 -57.26 -7.64
CA ALA A 456 10.37 -58.67 -7.69
C ALA A 456 11.89 -58.88 -7.86
N ALA A 457 12.36 -60.02 -7.34
CA ALA A 457 13.73 -60.49 -7.47
C ALA A 457 13.69 -61.91 -8.04
N THR A 458 13.82 -62.00 -9.37
CA THR A 458 13.74 -63.25 -10.12
C THR A 458 15.10 -63.95 -10.20
N ASN A 459 15.14 -65.19 -10.71
CA ASN A 459 16.38 -65.94 -10.98
C ASN A 459 17.36 -66.02 -9.80
N ARG A 460 16.83 -66.18 -8.57
CA ARG A 460 17.57 -66.21 -7.29
C ARG A 460 18.35 -64.92 -6.95
N SER A 461 18.04 -63.80 -7.59
CA SER A 461 18.64 -62.50 -7.29
C SER A 461 18.37 -62.06 -5.83
N LYS A 462 19.36 -61.40 -5.21
CA LYS A 462 19.21 -60.70 -3.92
C LYS A 462 18.72 -59.25 -4.08
N LYS A 463 18.63 -58.76 -5.31
CA LYS A 463 18.24 -57.38 -5.68
C LYS A 463 16.96 -57.39 -6.52
N VAL A 464 16.18 -56.32 -6.42
CA VAL A 464 15.05 -56.04 -7.31
C VAL A 464 15.58 -55.96 -8.74
N ASN A 465 15.13 -56.86 -9.61
CA ASN A 465 15.47 -56.88 -11.03
C ASN A 465 14.25 -56.81 -11.95
N GLU A 466 13.05 -56.76 -11.35
CA GLU A 466 11.78 -56.51 -12.03
C GLU A 466 10.89 -55.59 -11.19
N ILE A 467 10.21 -54.64 -11.85
CA ILE A 467 9.18 -53.78 -11.24
C ILE A 467 7.93 -53.79 -12.14
N VAL A 468 6.78 -54.10 -11.57
CA VAL A 468 5.48 -54.13 -12.27
C VAL A 468 4.60 -52.98 -11.77
N LEU A 469 4.02 -52.21 -12.70
CA LEU A 469 3.01 -51.19 -12.43
C LEU A 469 1.73 -51.57 -13.20
N SER A 470 0.65 -51.89 -12.47
CA SER A 470 -0.66 -52.27 -13.04
C SER A 470 -1.66 -51.12 -12.88
N PHE A 471 -2.56 -50.92 -13.83
CA PHE A 471 -3.47 -49.76 -13.83
C PHE A 471 -4.80 -50.08 -13.14
N TRP A 472 -4.75 -50.24 -11.82
CA TRP A 472 -5.95 -50.48 -11.02
C TRP A 472 -6.93 -49.29 -11.07
N ASN A 473 -8.24 -49.60 -11.06
CA ASN A 473 -9.37 -48.68 -10.97
C ASN A 473 -9.32 -47.45 -11.89
N TYR A 474 -9.05 -47.68 -13.19
CA TYR A 474 -9.33 -46.72 -14.27
C TYR A 474 -8.80 -45.29 -14.06
N LYS A 475 -7.69 -45.09 -13.33
CA LYS A 475 -7.07 -43.75 -13.19
C LYS A 475 -6.75 -43.11 -14.55
N ARG A 476 -6.40 -43.93 -15.55
CA ARG A 476 -6.15 -43.55 -16.96
C ARG A 476 -6.63 -44.65 -17.92
N PRO A 477 -7.95 -44.75 -18.21
CA PRO A 477 -8.51 -45.90 -18.92
C PRO A 477 -8.16 -45.90 -20.42
N ASN A 478 -7.82 -44.73 -20.97
CA ASN A 478 -7.87 -44.44 -22.40
C ASN A 478 -6.52 -44.33 -23.11
N ILE A 479 -5.40 -44.48 -22.39
CA ILE A 479 -4.04 -44.45 -22.96
C ILE A 479 -3.93 -45.41 -24.16
N THR A 480 -3.82 -44.85 -25.36
CA THR A 480 -3.58 -45.61 -26.60
C THR A 480 -2.09 -45.80 -26.85
N GLU A 481 -1.75 -46.76 -27.71
CA GLU A 481 -0.39 -46.91 -28.22
C GLU A 481 0.17 -45.63 -28.85
N SER A 482 -0.64 -44.82 -29.55
CA SER A 482 -0.20 -43.55 -30.13
C SER A 482 0.26 -42.53 -29.09
N VAL A 483 -0.40 -42.45 -27.93
CA VAL A 483 0.04 -41.58 -26.83
C VAL A 483 1.31 -42.12 -26.19
N VAL A 484 1.45 -43.45 -26.05
CA VAL A 484 2.69 -44.08 -25.59
C VAL A 484 3.86 -43.77 -26.52
N GLN A 485 3.70 -43.94 -27.83
CA GLN A 485 4.76 -43.69 -28.80
C GLN A 485 5.21 -42.22 -28.81
N ARG A 486 4.29 -41.27 -28.55
CA ARG A 486 4.62 -39.84 -28.35
C ARG A 486 5.46 -39.54 -27.09
N ALA A 487 5.51 -40.45 -26.12
CA ALA A 487 6.32 -40.32 -24.90
C ALA A 487 7.58 -41.20 -24.90
N PHE A 488 7.50 -42.43 -25.43
CA PHE A 488 8.56 -43.44 -25.38
C PHE A 488 9.29 -43.66 -26.71
N GLY A 489 8.83 -43.06 -27.81
CA GLY A 489 9.34 -43.31 -29.17
C GLY A 489 8.73 -44.55 -29.81
N LYS A 490 9.38 -45.09 -30.86
CA LYS A 490 8.98 -46.37 -31.46
C LYS A 490 9.43 -47.54 -30.55
N PRO A 491 8.61 -48.60 -30.38
CA PRO A 491 9.04 -49.78 -29.65
C PRO A 491 10.18 -50.52 -30.35
N ILE A 492 11.10 -51.11 -29.58
CA ILE A 492 12.19 -51.94 -30.11
C ILE A 492 11.71 -53.32 -30.56
N GLN A 493 10.58 -53.79 -30.02
CA GLN A 493 9.95 -55.05 -30.41
C GLN A 493 8.47 -55.03 -30.04
N THR A 494 7.62 -55.71 -30.82
CA THR A 494 6.20 -55.88 -30.52
C THR A 494 5.76 -57.32 -30.74
N TRP A 495 4.84 -57.80 -29.91
CA TRP A 495 4.24 -59.12 -30.04
C TRP A 495 2.72 -59.04 -29.92
N THR A 496 2.01 -59.46 -30.96
CA THR A 496 0.57 -59.75 -30.88
C THR A 496 0.37 -61.05 -30.11
N LYS A 497 -0.57 -61.07 -29.16
CA LYS A 497 -0.84 -62.24 -28.31
C LYS A 497 -2.35 -62.50 -28.25
N LYS A 498 -2.92 -63.12 -29.28
CA LYS A 498 -4.32 -63.59 -29.20
C LYS A 498 -4.46 -64.57 -28.02
N SER A 499 -5.56 -64.44 -27.27
CA SER A 499 -5.98 -65.34 -26.19
C SER A 499 -5.09 -65.44 -24.94
N LYS A 500 -4.12 -64.53 -24.73
CA LYS A 500 -3.40 -64.47 -23.43
C LYS A 500 -4.09 -63.50 -22.46
N SER A 501 -4.06 -63.81 -21.17
CA SER A 501 -4.46 -62.88 -20.11
C SER A 501 -3.29 -62.60 -19.16
N PHE A 502 -3.33 -61.46 -18.46
CA PHE A 502 -2.56 -61.26 -17.24
C PHE A 502 -3.50 -61.17 -16.03
N GLU A 503 -3.00 -61.56 -14.86
CA GLU A 503 -3.70 -61.41 -13.59
C GLU A 503 -2.70 -61.02 -12.48
N THR A 504 -2.89 -59.87 -11.85
CA THR A 504 -2.12 -59.44 -10.67
C THR A 504 -2.84 -59.88 -9.40
N ILE A 505 -2.09 -60.40 -8.43
CA ILE A 505 -2.63 -60.89 -7.15
C ILE A 505 -1.83 -60.25 -6.01
N ARG A 506 -2.51 -59.57 -5.07
CA ARG A 506 -1.93 -58.98 -3.86
C ARG A 506 -2.39 -59.76 -2.63
N GLY A 507 -1.45 -60.35 -1.90
CA GLY A 507 -1.74 -61.41 -0.93
C GLY A 507 -2.45 -62.58 -1.61
N ASN A 508 -3.71 -62.81 -1.24
CA ASN A 508 -4.60 -63.82 -1.82
C ASN A 508 -5.72 -63.21 -2.69
N LYS A 509 -5.81 -61.88 -2.84
CA LYS A 509 -6.87 -61.22 -3.62
C LYS A 509 -6.39 -60.96 -5.05
N SER A 510 -7.19 -61.40 -6.03
CA SER A 510 -7.04 -60.95 -7.43
C SER A 510 -7.29 -59.44 -7.49
N TRP A 511 -6.47 -58.72 -8.26
CA TRP A 511 -6.32 -57.27 -8.16
C TRP A 511 -6.63 -56.58 -9.51
N GLU A 512 -6.05 -57.09 -10.59
CA GLU A 512 -6.47 -56.79 -11.95
C GLU A 512 -6.36 -58.05 -12.82
N LYS A 513 -7.32 -58.27 -13.72
CA LYS A 513 -7.31 -59.35 -14.69
C LYS A 513 -7.79 -58.85 -16.05
N ARG A 514 -6.96 -58.99 -17.09
CA ARG A 514 -7.26 -58.50 -18.45
C ARG A 514 -6.76 -59.46 -19.52
N SER A 515 -7.51 -59.54 -20.63
CA SER A 515 -7.01 -60.10 -21.89
C SER A 515 -5.97 -59.15 -22.48
N VAL A 516 -4.83 -59.69 -22.91
CA VAL A 516 -3.75 -58.97 -23.60
C VAL A 516 -3.99 -59.12 -25.10
N GLY A 517 -3.98 -58.02 -25.84
CA GLY A 517 -3.95 -58.04 -27.31
C GLY A 517 -2.53 -57.94 -27.86
N LYS A 518 -1.71 -57.07 -27.26
CA LYS A 518 -0.37 -56.73 -27.72
C LYS A 518 0.57 -56.46 -26.54
N ILE A 519 1.85 -56.79 -26.73
CA ILE A 519 2.95 -56.36 -25.85
C ILE A 519 3.93 -55.56 -26.70
N ALA A 520 4.47 -54.45 -26.20
CA ALA A 520 5.53 -53.68 -26.84
C ALA A 520 6.69 -53.45 -25.87
N ALA A 521 7.93 -53.65 -26.33
CA ALA A 521 9.14 -53.41 -25.55
C ALA A 521 9.78 -52.06 -25.92
N TYR A 522 10.32 -51.39 -24.93
CA TYR A 522 11.05 -50.12 -25.05
C TYR A 522 12.35 -50.18 -24.24
N ARG A 523 13.41 -49.53 -24.71
CA ARG A 523 14.69 -49.38 -23.99
C ARG A 523 14.69 -48.09 -23.18
N THR A 524 15.20 -48.11 -21.95
CA THR A 524 15.48 -46.88 -21.18
C THR A 524 16.94 -46.45 -21.39
N LYS A 525 17.29 -45.20 -21.05
CA LYS A 525 18.69 -44.72 -21.06
C LYS A 525 19.58 -45.49 -20.07
N GLN A 526 19.01 -46.04 -18.99
CA GLN A 526 19.68 -46.94 -18.05
C GLN A 526 19.90 -48.37 -18.62
N LYS A 527 19.70 -48.58 -19.93
CA LYS A 527 19.79 -49.87 -20.64
C LYS A 527 18.79 -50.95 -20.17
N HIS A 528 17.94 -50.65 -19.20
CA HIS A 528 16.80 -51.48 -18.78
C HIS A 528 15.77 -51.63 -19.92
N THR A 529 14.88 -52.63 -19.79
CA THR A 529 13.81 -52.89 -20.76
C THR A 529 12.45 -52.73 -20.09
N VAL A 530 11.54 -51.97 -20.70
CA VAL A 530 10.15 -51.83 -20.25
C VAL A 530 9.22 -52.50 -21.25
N TRP A 531 8.48 -53.51 -20.80
CA TRP A 531 7.38 -54.10 -21.54
C TRP A 531 6.07 -53.43 -21.17
N MET A 532 5.27 -53.14 -22.19
CA MET A 532 4.00 -52.45 -22.11
C MET A 532 2.92 -53.35 -22.64
N TYR A 533 1.93 -53.65 -21.80
CA TYR A 533 0.86 -54.58 -22.09
C TYR A 533 -0.40 -53.80 -22.45
N TYR A 534 -0.92 -54.08 -23.65
CA TYR A 534 -2.14 -53.51 -24.18
C TYR A 534 -3.24 -54.58 -24.19
N ASP A 535 -4.46 -54.18 -23.83
CA ASP A 535 -5.61 -55.06 -23.95
C ASP A 535 -6.05 -55.28 -25.41
N THR A 536 -7.11 -56.07 -25.60
CA THR A 536 -7.68 -56.36 -26.92
C THR A 536 -8.33 -55.14 -27.60
N SER A 537 -8.50 -54.02 -26.89
CA SER A 537 -8.95 -52.73 -27.44
C SER A 537 -7.78 -51.77 -27.73
N GLY A 538 -6.53 -52.23 -27.61
CA GLY A 538 -5.33 -51.42 -27.89
C GLY A 538 -5.01 -50.39 -26.81
N LYS A 539 -5.56 -50.53 -25.61
CA LYS A 539 -5.35 -49.62 -24.48
C LYS A 539 -4.31 -50.17 -23.52
N LEU A 540 -3.41 -49.31 -23.03
CA LEU A 540 -2.35 -49.71 -22.08
C LEU A 540 -2.95 -50.10 -20.72
N ARG A 541 -2.41 -51.15 -20.09
CA ARG A 541 -2.88 -51.70 -18.79
C ARG A 541 -1.79 -51.99 -17.76
N MET A 542 -0.57 -52.30 -18.21
CA MET A 542 0.51 -52.65 -17.29
C MET A 542 1.88 -52.35 -17.91
N PHE A 543 2.80 -51.86 -17.08
CA PHE A 543 4.23 -51.87 -17.36
C PHE A 543 4.92 -53.00 -16.58
N ARG A 544 5.95 -53.62 -17.20
CA ARG A 544 6.97 -54.41 -16.50
C ARG A 544 8.35 -53.87 -16.89
N LEU A 545 9.05 -53.29 -15.93
CA LEU A 545 10.45 -52.89 -16.05
C LEU A 545 11.35 -54.06 -15.64
N PHE A 546 12.38 -54.35 -16.43
CA PHE A 546 13.38 -55.37 -16.17
C PHE A 546 14.80 -54.79 -16.26
N GLU A 547 15.69 -55.26 -15.37
CA GLU A 547 17.14 -54.98 -15.41
C GLU A 547 17.75 -55.33 -16.77
N SER A 548 17.43 -56.53 -17.29
CA SER A 548 17.77 -56.99 -18.63
C SER A 548 16.55 -57.64 -19.29
N ALA A 549 16.49 -57.64 -20.61
CA ALA A 549 15.36 -58.24 -21.33
C ALA A 549 15.25 -59.74 -21.02
N PRO A 550 14.08 -60.27 -20.62
CA PRO A 550 13.85 -61.70 -20.54
C PRO A 550 14.13 -62.37 -21.89
N LYS A 551 14.84 -63.50 -21.89
CA LYS A 551 15.01 -64.36 -23.06
C LYS A 551 13.71 -65.08 -23.42
#